data_AF-A0A212D5M8-F1
#
_entry.id   AF-A0A212D5M8-F1
#
_cell.length_a   1.000
_cell.length_b   1.000
_cell.length_c   1.000
_cell.angle_alpha   90.00
_cell.angle_beta   90.00
_cell.angle_gamma   90.00
#
_symmetry.space_group_name_H-M   'P 1'
#
loop_
_entity.id
_entity.type
_entity.pdbx_description
1 polymer ?
#
loop_
_entity_poly.entity_id
_entity_poly.type
_entity_poly.pdbx_seq_one_letter_code
_entity_poly.pdbx_strand_id
1 'polypeptide(L)'
;MSLNCQAAQHPNYLKTRVVCKSIAFVLTTINQTQKENLRKFYKSTKYKPLELQPKKRRAMHCQLNMHEENLKTTQQQQKEWL
;
A
#
# COMPACT_ATOMS: atom_id res chain seq x y z
N MET A 1 -40.01 -16.62 -15.92
CA MET A 1 -39.19 -17.59 -16.67
C MET A 1 -38.26 -16.80 -17.57
N SER A 2 -36.96 -17.02 -17.37
CA SER A 2 -35.82 -16.76 -18.29
C SER A 2 -35.67 -15.37 -18.92
N LEU A 3 -35.02 -14.47 -18.18
CA LEU A 3 -34.16 -13.44 -18.80
C LEU A 3 -32.98 -14.17 -19.46
N ASN A 4 -32.96 -14.20 -20.78
CA ASN A 4 -31.90 -14.84 -21.54
C ASN A 4 -30.60 -14.06 -21.41
N CYS A 5 -29.65 -14.66 -20.72
CA CYS A 5 -28.23 -14.33 -20.76
C CYS A 5 -27.70 -14.45 -22.20
N GLN A 6 -27.68 -13.37 -22.97
CA GLN A 6 -27.00 -13.30 -24.28
C GLN A 6 -25.61 -12.64 -24.16
N ALA A 7 -24.79 -13.11 -23.23
CA ALA A 7 -23.39 -12.69 -23.13
C ALA A 7 -22.39 -13.70 -23.74
N ALA A 8 -22.89 -14.74 -24.44
CA ALA A 8 -22.09 -15.90 -24.85
C ALA A 8 -22.22 -16.27 -26.34
N GLN A 9 -22.45 -15.32 -27.25
CA GLN A 9 -22.74 -15.65 -28.65
C GLN A 9 -21.77 -15.09 -29.71
N HIS A 10 -20.68 -14.41 -29.35
CA HIS A 10 -19.71 -13.91 -30.35
C HIS A 10 -18.25 -14.34 -30.05
N PRO A 11 -17.55 -15.02 -30.97
CA PRO A 11 -16.18 -15.53 -30.74
C PRO A 11 -15.13 -14.42 -30.54
N ASN A 12 -15.44 -13.19 -30.93
CA ASN A 12 -14.56 -12.03 -30.80
C ASN A 12 -14.47 -11.48 -29.36
N TYR A 13 -15.48 -11.73 -28.52
CA TYR A 13 -15.50 -11.29 -27.12
C TYR A 13 -14.38 -11.94 -26.28
N LEU A 14 -14.08 -13.22 -26.55
CA LEU A 14 -13.01 -13.95 -25.88
C LEU A 14 -11.62 -13.35 -26.20
N LYS A 15 -11.41 -12.90 -27.45
CA LYS A 15 -10.17 -12.26 -27.89
C LYS A 15 -9.96 -10.91 -27.19
N THR A 16 -11.01 -10.07 -27.10
CA THR A 16 -10.95 -8.79 -26.40
C THR A 16 -10.63 -8.98 -24.92
N ARG A 17 -11.23 -9.97 -24.23
CA ARG A 17 -10.93 -10.28 -22.83
C ARG A 17 -9.46 -10.63 -22.60
N VAL A 18 -8.86 -11.41 -23.50
CA VAL A 18 -7.44 -11.78 -23.41
C VAL A 18 -6.55 -10.55 -23.57
N VAL A 19 -6.85 -9.69 -24.55
CA VAL A 19 -6.10 -8.45 -24.80
C VAL A 19 -6.25 -7.46 -23.64
N CYS A 20 -7.44 -7.27 -23.07
CA CYS A 20 -7.62 -6.39 -21.91
C CYS A 20 -6.82 -6.89 -20.69
N LYS A 21 -6.76 -8.22 -20.48
CA LYS A 21 -5.96 -8.81 -19.41
C LYS A 21 -4.46 -8.61 -19.62
N SER A 22 -3.96 -8.80 -20.84
CA SER A 22 -2.53 -8.59 -21.13
C SER A 22 -2.13 -7.12 -20.95
N ILE A 23 -2.95 -6.18 -21.43
CA ILE A 23 -2.73 -4.74 -21.22
C ILE A 23 -2.73 -4.40 -19.72
N ALA A 24 -3.72 -4.87 -18.96
CA ALA A 24 -3.79 -4.64 -17.53
C ALA A 24 -2.57 -5.22 -16.79
N PHE A 25 -2.09 -6.40 -17.20
CA PHE A 25 -0.90 -7.02 -16.62
C PHE A 25 0.35 -6.17 -16.87
N VAL A 26 0.58 -5.75 -18.13
CA VAL A 26 1.73 -4.89 -18.49
C VAL A 26 1.72 -3.59 -17.70
N LEU A 27 0.57 -2.91 -17.61
CA LEU A 27 0.43 -1.68 -16.81
C LEU A 27 0.72 -1.94 -15.33
N THR A 28 0.28 -3.08 -14.80
CA THR A 28 0.56 -3.46 -13.41
C THR A 28 2.06 -3.68 -13.17
N THR A 29 2.76 -4.38 -14.08
CA THR A 29 4.20 -4.60 -14.00
C THR A 29 4.98 -3.28 -14.07
N ILE A 30 4.59 -2.35 -14.96
CA ILE A 30 5.18 -1.02 -15.04
C ILE A 30 4.98 -0.25 -13.72
N ASN A 31 3.75 -0.24 -13.19
CA ASN A 31 3.46 0.43 -11.93
C ASN A 31 4.22 -0.17 -10.74
N GLN A 32 4.43 -1.49 -10.71
CA GLN A 32 5.21 -2.16 -9.68
C GLN A 32 6.68 -1.73 -9.71
N THR A 33 7.32 -1.77 -10.89
CA THR A 33 8.74 -1.39 -11.05
C THR A 33 8.98 0.08 -10.73
N GLN A 34 8.09 0.97 -11.18
CA GLN A 34 8.15 2.41 -10.84
C GLN A 34 8.05 2.63 -9.33
N LYS A 35 7.08 2.00 -8.65
CA LYS A 35 6.91 2.12 -7.19
C LYS A 35 8.11 1.56 -6.43
N GLU A 36 8.69 0.47 -6.89
CA GLU A 36 9.89 -0.11 -6.27
C GLU A 36 11.08 0.86 -6.37
N ASN A 37 11.29 1.48 -7.53
CA ASN A 37 12.34 2.47 -7.73
C ASN A 37 12.14 3.70 -6.84
N LEU A 38 10.89 4.18 -6.70
CA LEU A 38 10.57 5.27 -5.77
C LEU A 38 10.82 4.88 -4.31
N ARG A 39 10.53 3.63 -3.92
CA ARG A 39 10.83 3.13 -2.56
C ARG A 39 12.33 3.09 -2.28
N LYS A 40 13.15 2.73 -3.28
CA LYS A 40 14.62 2.77 -3.18
C LYS A 40 15.11 4.21 -3.00
N PHE A 41 14.58 5.15 -3.79
CA PHE A 41 14.93 6.56 -3.74
C PHE A 41 14.58 7.21 -2.39
N TYR A 42 13.36 7.00 -1.88
CA TYR A 42 12.89 7.55 -0.60
C TYR A 42 13.17 6.64 0.61
N LYS A 43 14.17 5.75 0.56
CA LYS A 43 14.42 4.80 1.67
C LYS A 43 14.89 5.52 2.93
N SER A 44 15.84 6.45 2.78
CA SER A 44 16.53 7.15 3.87
C SER A 44 15.93 8.51 4.23
N THR A 45 15.00 9.03 3.42
CA THR A 45 14.39 10.34 3.69
C THR A 45 13.28 10.20 4.75
N LYS A 46 13.20 11.20 5.65
CA LYS A 46 12.13 11.27 6.65
C LYS A 46 10.75 11.44 6.00
N TYR A 47 10.66 12.28 4.98
CA TYR A 47 9.42 12.60 4.29
C TYR A 47 9.30 11.78 3.01
N LYS A 48 8.19 11.05 2.90
CA LYS A 48 7.83 10.23 1.73
C LYS A 48 6.46 10.66 1.21
N PRO A 49 6.22 10.57 -0.11
CA PRO A 49 4.89 10.77 -0.68
C PRO A 49 3.83 9.92 0.03
N LEU A 50 2.60 10.45 0.17
CA LEU A 50 1.50 9.79 0.87
C LEU A 50 1.22 8.37 0.35
N GLU A 51 1.39 8.14 -0.95
CA GLU A 51 1.18 6.83 -1.57
C GLU A 51 2.17 5.75 -1.09
N LEU A 52 3.40 6.13 -0.75
CA LEU A 52 4.43 5.21 -0.26
C LEU A 52 4.34 4.99 1.25
N GLN A 53 3.51 5.76 1.96
CA GLN A 53 3.35 5.61 3.39
C GLN A 53 2.53 4.35 3.72
N PRO A 54 2.80 3.68 4.85
CA PRO A 54 1.98 2.58 5.30
C PRO A 54 0.53 3.02 5.50
N LYS A 55 -0.42 2.32 4.90
CA LYS A 55 -1.84 2.62 5.05
C LYS A 55 -2.34 2.13 6.43
N LYS A 56 -2.28 2.99 7.44
CA LYS A 56 -2.82 2.74 8.79
C LYS A 56 -4.10 3.56 9.00
N ARG A 57 -4.86 3.24 10.06
CA ARG A 57 -6.00 4.07 10.49
C ARG A 57 -5.49 5.41 11.05
N ARG A 58 -6.29 6.47 10.93
CA ARG A 58 -5.97 7.82 11.46
C ARG A 58 -5.58 7.78 12.94
N ALA A 59 -6.31 7.04 13.77
CA ALA A 59 -6.00 6.89 15.20
C ALA A 59 -4.56 6.38 15.45
N MET A 60 -4.09 5.41 14.65
CA MET A 60 -2.73 4.88 14.76
C MET A 60 -1.65 5.88 14.32
N HIS A 61 -1.99 6.84 13.45
CA HIS A 61 -1.07 7.92 13.06
C HIS A 61 -0.98 9.03 14.11
N CYS A 62 -2.04 9.23 14.90
CA CYS A 62 -2.08 10.22 15.97
C CYS A 62 -1.59 9.68 17.32
N GLN A 63 -1.48 8.35 17.48
CA GLN A 63 -0.93 7.73 18.67
C GLN A 63 0.57 8.04 18.81
N LEU A 64 1.05 8.12 20.05
CA LEU A 64 2.47 8.24 20.38
C LEU A 64 3.26 7.02 19.88
N ASN A 65 4.54 7.23 19.56
CA ASN A 65 5.44 6.11 19.27
C ASN A 65 5.83 5.39 20.56
N MET A 66 6.12 4.09 20.49
CA MET A 66 6.58 3.31 21.65
C MET A 66 7.77 3.94 22.36
N HIS A 67 8.68 4.61 21.63
CA HIS A 67 9.78 5.32 22.24
C HIS A 67 9.28 6.47 23.12
N GLU A 68 8.36 7.30 22.60
CA GLU A 68 7.77 8.44 23.29
C GLU A 68 6.94 7.99 24.51
N GLU A 69 6.17 6.90 24.36
CA GLU A 69 5.40 6.29 25.45
C GLU A 69 6.30 5.80 26.60
N ASN A 70 7.52 5.34 26.30
CA ASN A 70 8.47 4.84 27.28
C ASN A 70 9.48 5.90 27.76
N LEU A 71 9.39 7.15 27.31
CA LEU A 71 10.28 8.22 27.78
C LEU A 71 10.02 8.47 29.27
N LYS A 72 11.03 8.20 30.09
CA LYS A 72 11.04 8.47 31.53
C LYS A 72 11.98 9.63 31.81
N THR A 73 11.65 10.42 32.82
CA THR A 73 12.54 11.47 33.31
C THR A 73 13.77 10.85 33.97
N THR A 74 14.89 11.58 34.00
CA THR A 74 16.13 11.11 34.65
C THR A 74 15.91 10.76 36.13
N GLN A 75 15.04 11.52 36.81
CA GLN A 75 14.67 11.24 38.21
C GLN A 75 13.92 9.92 38.36
N GLN A 76 12.98 9.62 37.46
CA GLN A 76 12.23 8.36 37.45
C GLN A 76 13.18 7.17 37.19
N GLN A 77 14.12 7.32 36.26
CA GLN A 77 15.13 6.30 35.95
C GLN A 77 16.05 6.03 37.15
N GLN A 78 16.52 7.07 37.83
CA GLN A 78 17.35 6.94 39.03
C GLN A 78 16.59 6.23 40.16
N LYS A 79 15.31 6.54 40.33
CA LYS A 79 14.44 5.89 41.33
C LYS A 79 14.16 4.42 41.01
N GLU A 80 14.10 4.04 39.74
CA GLU A 80 13.93 2.64 39.32
C GLU A 80 15.23 1.84 39.41
N TRP A 81 16.38 2.51 39.37
CA TRP A 81 17.71 1.89 39.48
C TRP A 81 18.14 1.63 40.92
N LEU A 82 17.79 2.54 41.83
CA LEU A 82 17.97 2.42 43.28
C LEU A 82 17.00 1.38 43.87
#